data_AF-A0A5C2S8Z4-F1
#
_entry.id   AF-A0A5C2S8Z4-F1
#
_cell.length_a   1.000
_cell.length_b   1.000
_cell.length_c   1.000
_cell.angle_alpha   90.00
_cell.angle_beta   90.00
_cell.angle_gamma   90.00
#
_symmetry.space_group_name_H-M   'P 1'
#
loop_
_entity.id
_entity.type
_entity.pdbx_description
1 polymer ?
#
loop_
_entity_poly.entity_id
_entity_poly.type
_entity_poly.pdbx_seq_one_letter_code
_entity_poly.pdbx_strand_id
1 'polypeptide(L)'
;MPVRAPGVQIVTAISAAKPCPQVMEDLATSLDEEVERMRKSWTLPTDISQWATFLTSRSLCGFKTFSESTPPSITQWRDMLMTLYPGDGDLVSRLQKTSDTAKEKATQLNNRWYQFKMLADGYLLHLETADRVALEDAFPRLEHEHNSIASRVTAVKARKAKWDRCFDLLLTETGEAGYMQTLQKRAAWTQQNFPGVVTGLVTELQQLIEERRVLVQETSRLWDEQFSTWFTRSGDRITPEEFVAALSRHVDAIQRLSEQSKTQKSLVSKLDMLVRFAGLNTTTLNRPGGSFIPLQDIRQSFREYEVIWIDACRITEDCVRLTSALERYIALLEDAHGKA
;
A
#
# COMPACT_ATOMS: atom_id res chain seq x y z
N MET A 1 -53.78 -17.67 -60.11
CA MET A 1 -52.48 -18.14 -59.59
C MET A 1 -52.39 -17.71 -58.14
N PRO A 2 -52.24 -18.63 -57.17
CA PRO A 2 -52.10 -18.22 -55.78
C PRO A 2 -50.73 -17.58 -55.59
N VAL A 3 -50.73 -16.34 -55.09
CA VAL A 3 -49.53 -15.59 -54.69
C VAL A 3 -48.86 -16.40 -53.57
N ARG A 4 -47.69 -16.98 -53.85
CA ARG A 4 -46.88 -17.66 -52.82
C ARG A 4 -46.61 -16.66 -51.70
N ALA A 5 -47.09 -16.94 -50.50
CA ALA A 5 -46.72 -16.18 -49.32
C ALA A 5 -45.18 -16.14 -49.21
N PRO A 6 -44.58 -14.97 -48.90
CA PRO A 6 -43.13 -14.83 -48.83
C PRO A 6 -42.60 -15.59 -47.60
N GLY A 7 -42.17 -16.84 -47.80
CA GLY A 7 -41.48 -17.65 -46.79
C GLY A 7 -39.95 -17.56 -46.90
N VAL A 8 -39.24 -17.78 -45.80
CA VAL A 8 -37.77 -17.84 -45.76
C VAL A 8 -37.32 -19.20 -46.30
N GLN A 9 -36.34 -19.22 -47.22
CA GLN A 9 -35.77 -20.49 -47.70
C GLN A 9 -35.08 -21.22 -46.54
N ILE A 10 -35.34 -22.52 -46.41
CA ILE A 10 -34.79 -23.36 -45.33
C ILE A 10 -33.25 -23.29 -45.29
N VAL A 11 -32.60 -23.33 -46.46
CA VAL A 11 -31.13 -23.22 -46.56
C VAL A 11 -30.62 -21.89 -45.98
N THR A 12 -31.32 -20.79 -46.25
CA THR A 12 -30.99 -19.47 -45.69
C THR A 12 -31.22 -19.43 -44.19
N ALA A 13 -32.34 -19.98 -43.71
CA ALA A 13 -32.64 -20.04 -42.29
C ALA A 13 -31.61 -20.86 -41.49
N ILE A 14 -31.25 -22.04 -42.00
CA ILE A 14 -30.19 -22.89 -41.44
C ILE A 14 -28.86 -22.15 -41.45
N SER A 15 -28.48 -21.52 -42.57
CA SER A 15 -27.21 -20.79 -42.67
C SER A 15 -27.11 -19.64 -41.68
N ALA A 16 -28.22 -18.96 -41.38
CA ALA A 16 -28.27 -17.86 -40.42
C ALA A 16 -28.24 -18.34 -38.97
N ALA A 17 -28.88 -19.47 -38.64
CA ALA A 17 -28.94 -19.98 -37.26
C ALA A 17 -27.79 -20.93 -36.89
N LYS A 18 -27.13 -21.55 -37.88
CA LYS A 18 -26.01 -22.50 -37.69
C LYS A 18 -24.86 -21.95 -36.83
N PRO A 19 -24.45 -20.67 -36.93
CA PRO A 19 -23.36 -20.16 -36.11
C PRO A 19 -23.73 -19.97 -34.63
N CYS A 20 -25.03 -19.91 -34.28
CA CYS A 20 -25.46 -19.52 -32.95
C CYS A 20 -24.89 -20.39 -31.82
N PRO A 21 -24.92 -21.74 -31.88
CA PRO A 21 -24.35 -22.58 -30.82
C PRO A 21 -22.85 -22.33 -30.59
N GLN A 22 -22.08 -22.20 -31.67
CA GLN A 22 -20.64 -21.91 -31.58
C GLN A 22 -20.39 -20.56 -30.91
N VAL A 23 -21.16 -19.53 -31.27
CA VAL A 23 -21.05 -18.20 -30.64
C VAL A 23 -21.36 -18.27 -29.15
N MET A 24 -22.33 -19.10 -28.71
CA MET A 24 -22.59 -19.28 -27.28
C MET A 24 -21.43 -19.97 -26.57
N GLU A 25 -20.87 -21.01 -27.18
CA GLU A 25 -19.73 -21.74 -26.63
C GLU A 25 -18.50 -20.84 -26.51
N ASP A 26 -18.21 -20.03 -27.54
CA ASP A 26 -17.09 -19.08 -27.54
C ASP A 26 -17.25 -18.01 -26.44
N LEU A 27 -18.46 -17.46 -26.30
CA LEU A 27 -18.77 -16.47 -25.25
C LEU A 27 -18.68 -17.08 -23.85
N ALA A 28 -19.23 -18.28 -23.66
CA ALA A 28 -19.16 -18.98 -22.39
C ALA A 28 -17.72 -19.31 -22.01
N THR A 29 -16.93 -19.81 -22.97
CA THR A 29 -15.50 -20.12 -22.79
C THR A 29 -14.70 -18.88 -22.42
N SER A 30 -14.92 -17.75 -23.11
CA SER A 30 -14.24 -16.49 -22.79
C SER A 30 -14.50 -16.00 -21.36
N LEU A 31 -15.73 -16.19 -20.86
CA LEU A 31 -16.08 -15.88 -19.48
C LEU A 31 -15.42 -16.86 -18.49
N ASP A 32 -15.30 -18.14 -18.81
CA ASP A 32 -14.59 -19.13 -17.98
C ASP A 32 -13.09 -18.88 -17.93
N GLU A 33 -12.49 -18.41 -19.03
CA GLU A 33 -11.08 -18.02 -19.07
C GLU A 33 -10.75 -16.85 -18.14
N GLU A 34 -11.69 -15.93 -17.89
CA GLU A 34 -11.50 -14.88 -16.88
C GLU A 34 -11.42 -15.46 -15.47
N VAL A 35 -12.33 -16.39 -15.13
CA VAL A 35 -12.33 -17.09 -13.85
C VAL A 35 -11.05 -17.91 -13.68
N GLU A 36 -10.60 -18.58 -14.75
CA GLU A 36 -9.37 -19.37 -14.76
C GLU A 36 -8.11 -18.50 -14.64
N ARG A 37 -8.10 -17.29 -15.22
CA ARG A 37 -7.02 -16.32 -14.99
C ARG A 37 -6.95 -15.90 -13.53
N MET A 38 -8.09 -15.64 -12.89
CA MET A 38 -8.15 -15.32 -11.46
C MET A 38 -7.64 -16.47 -10.59
N ARG A 39 -8.03 -17.72 -10.92
CA ARG A 39 -7.52 -18.92 -10.27
C ARG A 39 -6.00 -18.98 -10.31
N LYS A 40 -5.41 -18.75 -11.48
CA LYS A 40 -3.95 -18.75 -11.67
C LYS A 40 -3.29 -17.62 -10.88
N SER A 41 -3.79 -16.39 -10.98
CA SER A 41 -3.19 -15.22 -10.31
C SER A 41 -3.15 -15.36 -8.79
N TRP A 42 -4.15 -16.02 -8.19
CA TRP A 42 -4.22 -16.23 -6.75
C TRP A 42 -3.79 -17.62 -6.31
N THR A 43 -3.32 -18.45 -7.25
CA THR A 43 -2.87 -19.82 -6.99
C THR A 43 -3.94 -20.62 -6.23
N LEU A 44 -5.15 -20.62 -6.77
CA LEU A 44 -6.31 -21.30 -6.20
C LEU A 44 -6.41 -22.76 -6.71
N PRO A 45 -7.08 -23.65 -5.94
CA PRO A 45 -7.41 -25.01 -6.38
C PRO A 45 -8.17 -25.02 -7.72
N THR A 46 -8.16 -26.15 -8.42
CA THR A 46 -8.91 -26.27 -9.70
C THR A 46 -10.42 -26.30 -9.46
N ASP A 47 -10.85 -26.90 -8.35
CA ASP A 47 -12.25 -26.95 -7.94
C ASP A 47 -12.66 -25.64 -7.24
N ILE A 48 -13.59 -24.91 -7.87
CA ILE A 48 -14.10 -23.62 -7.37
C ILE A 48 -14.79 -23.74 -6.00
N SER A 49 -15.40 -24.89 -5.71
CA SER A 49 -16.08 -25.11 -4.41
C SER A 49 -15.11 -25.05 -3.23
N GLN A 50 -13.81 -25.23 -3.48
CA GLN A 50 -12.75 -25.18 -2.47
C GLN A 50 -12.17 -23.78 -2.28
N TRP A 51 -12.46 -22.83 -3.17
CA TRP A 51 -11.81 -21.51 -3.17
C TRP A 51 -12.11 -20.73 -1.89
N ALA A 52 -13.36 -20.75 -1.43
CA ALA A 52 -13.75 -20.02 -0.22
C ALA A 52 -13.01 -20.52 1.02
N THR A 53 -12.95 -21.84 1.20
CA THR A 53 -12.21 -22.49 2.26
C THR A 53 -10.73 -22.14 2.18
N PHE A 54 -10.14 -22.26 1.00
CA PHE A 54 -8.72 -22.00 0.80
C PHE A 54 -8.34 -20.54 1.05
N LEU A 55 -9.11 -19.57 0.54
CA LEU A 55 -8.91 -18.14 0.80
C LEU A 55 -9.08 -17.81 2.28
N THR A 56 -10.09 -18.40 2.93
CA THR A 56 -10.32 -18.24 4.38
C THR A 56 -9.15 -18.77 5.19
N SER A 57 -8.71 -20.00 4.95
CA SER A 57 -7.58 -20.60 5.64
C SER A 57 -6.29 -19.81 5.43
N ARG A 58 -6.04 -19.33 4.19
CA ARG A 58 -4.89 -18.48 3.89
C ARG A 58 -4.94 -17.15 4.64
N SER A 59 -6.08 -16.47 4.65
CA SER A 59 -6.25 -15.21 5.39
C SER A 59 -6.09 -15.42 6.90
N LEU A 60 -6.70 -16.47 7.45
CA LEU A 60 -6.62 -16.80 8.87
C LEU A 60 -5.19 -17.13 9.29
N CYS A 61 -4.50 -18.00 8.52
CA CYS A 61 -3.12 -18.37 8.80
C CYS A 61 -2.20 -17.14 8.71
N GLY A 62 -2.31 -16.35 7.64
CA GLY A 62 -1.53 -15.13 7.48
C GLY A 62 -1.76 -14.12 8.60
N PHE A 63 -3.03 -13.90 8.98
CA PHE A 63 -3.36 -13.00 10.07
C PHE A 63 -2.89 -13.52 11.42
N LYS A 64 -3.03 -14.82 11.70
CA LYS A 64 -2.56 -15.45 12.94
C LYS A 64 -1.06 -15.23 13.08
N THR A 65 -0.27 -15.64 12.09
CA THR A 65 1.19 -15.43 12.08
C THR A 65 1.55 -13.96 12.27
N PHE A 66 0.86 -13.05 11.57
CA PHE A 66 1.09 -11.62 11.71
C PHE A 66 0.80 -11.11 13.14
N SER A 67 -0.35 -11.47 13.70
CA SER A 67 -0.79 -11.04 15.05
C SER A 67 0.03 -11.65 16.19
N GLU A 68 0.60 -12.84 15.99
CA GLU A 68 1.43 -13.52 16.98
C GLU A 68 2.89 -13.07 16.93
N SER A 69 3.39 -12.63 15.77
CA SER A 69 4.80 -12.24 15.61
C SER A 69 5.05 -10.74 15.71
N THR A 70 4.14 -9.92 15.17
CA THR A 70 4.38 -8.48 15.01
C THR A 70 4.37 -7.74 16.35
N PRO A 71 3.33 -7.86 17.20
CA PRO A 71 3.32 -7.15 18.48
C PRO A 71 4.51 -7.52 19.39
N PRO A 72 4.86 -8.81 19.60
CA PRO A 72 6.03 -9.14 20.41
C PRO A 72 7.34 -8.58 19.87
N SER A 73 7.51 -8.57 18.54
CA SER A 73 8.70 -7.96 17.91
C SER A 73 8.78 -6.46 18.19
N ILE A 74 7.64 -5.75 18.07
CA ILE A 74 7.57 -4.31 18.37
C ILE A 74 7.87 -4.05 19.85
N THR A 75 7.29 -4.83 20.76
CA THR A 75 7.57 -4.73 22.20
C THR A 75 9.05 -4.94 22.48
N GLN A 76 9.66 -5.99 21.92
CA GLN A 76 11.09 -6.25 22.08
C GLN A 76 11.96 -5.09 21.58
N TRP A 77 11.67 -4.53 20.40
CA TRP A 77 12.44 -3.41 19.86
C TRP A 77 12.25 -2.13 20.69
N ARG A 78 11.04 -1.88 21.19
CA ARG A 78 10.77 -0.77 22.10
C ARG A 78 11.54 -0.92 23.42
N ASP A 79 11.52 -2.11 24.03
CA ASP A 79 12.23 -2.38 25.28
C ASP A 79 13.75 -2.23 25.12
N MET A 80 14.27 -2.66 23.96
CA MET A 80 15.67 -2.45 23.61
C MET A 80 16.01 -0.96 23.50
N LEU A 81 15.18 -0.15 22.83
CA LEU A 81 15.37 1.31 22.78
C LEU A 81 15.27 1.94 24.18
N MET A 82 14.33 1.50 25.02
CA MET A 82 14.20 1.98 26.39
C MET A 82 15.44 1.69 27.24
N THR A 83 16.10 0.55 26.99
CA THR A 83 17.33 0.14 27.67
C THR A 83 18.55 0.92 27.17
N LEU A 84 18.66 1.11 25.85
CA LEU A 84 19.78 1.82 25.23
C LEU A 84 19.74 3.33 25.49
N TYR A 85 18.54 3.90 25.61
CA TYR A 85 18.33 5.35 25.75
C TYR A 85 17.54 5.66 27.04
N PRO A 86 18.13 5.41 28.23
CA PRO A 86 17.45 5.61 29.51
C PRO A 86 17.16 7.10 29.76
N GLY A 87 16.06 7.38 30.49
CA GLY A 87 15.69 8.75 30.86
C GLY A 87 14.23 8.85 31.34
N ASP A 88 13.81 10.06 31.66
CA ASP A 88 12.42 10.36 32.03
C ASP A 88 11.54 10.52 30.78
N GLY A 89 10.25 10.15 30.89
CA GLY A 89 9.27 10.25 29.80
C GLY A 89 9.35 9.11 28.78
N ASP A 90 8.50 9.15 27.76
CA ASP A 90 8.48 8.16 26.67
C ASP A 90 9.62 8.39 25.63
N LEU A 91 9.88 7.39 24.79
CA LEU A 91 10.96 7.45 23.78
C LEU A 91 10.79 8.61 22.78
N VAL A 92 9.56 8.96 22.40
CA VAL A 92 9.28 10.05 21.46
C VAL A 92 9.64 11.38 22.10
N SER A 93 9.20 11.60 23.34
CA SER A 93 9.51 12.77 24.16
C SER A 93 11.01 12.92 24.38
N ARG A 94 11.74 11.82 24.65
CA ARG A 94 13.20 11.83 24.78
C ARG A 94 13.90 12.21 23.47
N LEU A 95 13.48 11.65 22.33
CA LEU A 95 14.04 11.99 21.03
C LEU A 95 13.77 13.46 20.67
N GLN A 96 12.55 13.93 20.94
CA GLN A 96 12.18 15.34 20.76
C GLN A 96 13.09 16.26 21.58
N LYS A 97 13.25 15.99 22.88
CA LYS A 97 14.13 16.76 23.76
C LYS A 97 15.58 16.79 23.25
N THR A 98 16.10 15.65 22.79
CA THR A 98 17.47 15.54 22.27
C THR A 98 17.63 16.35 20.98
N SER A 99 16.67 16.25 20.06
CA SER A 99 16.64 17.05 18.83
C SER A 99 16.52 18.56 19.12
N ASP A 100 15.71 18.95 20.10
CA ASP A 100 15.54 20.35 20.50
C ASP A 100 16.79 20.91 21.17
N THR A 101 17.47 20.11 22.00
CA THR A 101 18.76 20.47 22.61
C THR A 101 19.82 20.72 21.53
N ALA A 102 19.91 19.84 20.52
CA ALA A 102 20.83 20.01 19.41
C ALA A 102 20.56 21.31 18.63
N LYS A 103 19.28 21.63 18.38
CA LYS A 103 18.85 22.88 17.75
C LYS A 103 19.22 24.10 18.61
N GLU A 104 18.97 24.05 19.91
CA GLU A 104 19.28 25.13 20.84
C GLU A 104 20.79 25.40 20.85
N LYS A 105 21.59 24.35 20.95
CA LYS A 105 23.06 24.45 20.94
C LYS A 105 23.61 25.00 19.63
N ALA A 106 23.03 24.60 18.49
CA ALA A 106 23.37 25.20 17.21
C ALA A 106 22.99 26.69 17.11
N THR A 107 21.88 27.09 17.75
CA THR A 107 21.48 28.50 17.81
C THR A 107 22.44 29.33 18.67
N GLN A 108 22.87 28.78 19.82
CA GLN A 108 23.89 29.40 20.68
C GLN A 108 25.23 29.54 19.94
N LEU A 109 25.66 28.48 19.25
CA LEU A 109 26.86 28.49 18.41
C LEU A 109 26.78 29.57 17.32
N ASN A 110 25.65 29.69 16.63
CA ASN A 110 25.45 30.69 15.58
C ASN A 110 25.57 32.13 16.13
N ASN A 111 25.06 32.40 17.34
CA ASN A 111 25.26 33.69 18.00
C ASN A 111 26.74 33.96 18.31
N ARG A 112 27.46 32.95 18.82
CA ARG A 112 28.91 33.05 19.09
C ARG A 112 29.73 33.23 17.82
N TRP A 113 29.33 32.56 16.75
CA TRP A 113 29.96 32.70 15.44
C TRP A 113 29.84 34.13 14.90
N TYR A 114 28.68 34.77 15.02
CA TYR A 114 28.52 36.17 14.62
C TYR A 114 29.33 37.13 15.48
N GLN A 115 29.37 36.92 16.81
CA GLN A 115 30.23 37.71 17.69
C GLN A 115 31.71 37.59 17.29
N PHE A 116 32.17 36.36 17.04
CA PHE A 116 33.53 36.08 16.57
C PHE A 116 33.83 36.80 15.25
N LYS A 117 32.96 36.68 14.23
CA LYS A 117 33.15 37.36 12.94
C LYS A 117 33.26 38.87 13.09
N MET A 118 32.35 39.48 13.85
CA MET A 118 32.37 40.93 14.08
C MET A 118 33.67 41.40 14.74
N LEU A 119 34.16 40.67 15.75
CA LEU A 119 35.41 41.00 16.42
C LEU A 119 36.63 40.76 15.51
N ALA A 120 36.62 39.69 14.71
CA ALA A 120 37.68 39.40 13.76
C ALA A 120 37.78 40.51 12.70
N ASP A 121 36.65 40.94 12.14
CA ASP A 121 36.61 42.02 11.14
C ASP A 121 37.18 43.34 11.69
N GLY A 122 36.96 43.63 12.98
CA GLY A 122 37.41 44.88 13.62
C GLY A 122 38.83 44.84 14.19
N TYR A 123 39.27 43.70 14.75
CA TYR A 123 40.45 43.64 15.63
C TYR A 123 41.55 42.69 15.16
N LEU A 124 41.37 41.96 14.05
CA LEU A 124 42.40 41.04 13.54
C LEU A 124 43.76 41.71 13.31
N LEU A 125 43.78 42.94 12.80
CA LEU A 125 45.03 43.69 12.54
C LEU A 125 45.71 44.21 13.80
N HIS A 126 45.01 44.21 14.93
CA HIS A 126 45.52 44.65 16.23
C HIS A 126 46.15 43.49 17.04
N LEU A 127 46.07 42.26 16.54
CA LEU A 127 46.71 41.09 17.14
C LEU A 127 48.22 41.05 16.88
N GLU A 128 48.94 40.36 17.75
CA GLU A 128 50.32 39.99 17.50
C GLU A 128 50.43 39.11 16.24
N THR A 129 51.57 39.17 15.56
CA THR A 129 51.74 38.49 14.25
C THR A 129 51.51 36.98 14.34
N ALA A 130 51.91 36.34 15.45
CA ALA A 130 51.71 34.91 15.65
C ALA A 130 50.22 34.54 15.81
N ASP A 131 49.49 35.32 16.61
CA ASP A 131 48.06 35.09 16.86
C ASP A 131 47.19 35.39 15.64
N ARG A 132 47.56 36.43 14.87
CA ARG A 132 46.92 36.73 13.58
C ARG A 132 47.04 35.56 12.61
N VAL A 133 48.24 35.01 12.43
CA VAL A 133 48.47 33.87 11.52
C VAL A 133 47.70 32.64 12.00
N ALA A 134 47.68 32.37 13.30
CA ALA A 134 46.91 31.25 13.85
C ALA A 134 45.40 31.40 13.62
N LEU A 135 44.86 32.62 13.75
CA LEU A 135 43.45 32.89 13.54
C LEU A 135 43.06 32.83 12.05
N GLU A 136 43.90 33.37 11.16
CA GLU A 136 43.72 33.29 9.71
C GLU A 136 43.72 31.83 9.21
N ASP A 137 44.59 30.96 9.76
CA ASP A 137 44.61 29.53 9.43
C ASP A 137 43.37 28.78 9.99
N ALA A 138 42.92 29.14 11.20
CA ALA A 138 41.76 28.50 11.82
C ALA A 138 40.42 28.91 11.19
N PHE A 139 40.30 30.13 10.67
CA PHE A 139 39.02 30.72 10.24
C PHE A 139 38.26 29.87 9.21
N PRO A 140 38.86 29.41 8.09
CA PRO A 140 38.14 28.64 7.08
C PRO A 140 37.60 27.32 7.64
N ARG A 141 38.36 26.69 8.54
CA ARG A 141 37.94 25.45 9.20
C ARG A 141 36.75 25.69 10.14
N LEU A 142 36.82 26.74 10.97
CA LEU A 142 35.73 27.10 11.88
C LEU A 142 34.44 27.43 11.11
N GLU A 143 34.55 28.14 9.99
CA GLU A 143 33.42 28.46 9.12
C GLU A 143 32.80 27.21 8.49
N HIS A 144 33.65 26.30 7.99
CA HIS A 144 33.19 25.03 7.45
C HIS A 144 32.45 24.19 8.50
N GLU A 145 33.04 24.04 9.70
CA GLU A 145 32.42 23.28 10.80
C GLU A 145 31.07 23.91 11.21
N HIS A 146 30.98 25.24 11.33
CA HIS A 146 29.74 25.97 11.60
C HIS A 146 28.64 25.69 10.56
N ASN A 147 28.96 25.84 9.28
CA ASN A 147 28.00 25.65 8.19
C ASN A 147 27.54 24.19 8.08
N SER A 148 28.43 23.23 8.37
CA SER A 148 28.12 21.81 8.40
C SER A 148 27.13 21.48 9.52
N ILE A 149 27.31 22.05 10.72
CA ILE A 149 26.41 21.87 11.86
C ILE A 149 24.99 22.35 11.53
N ALA A 150 24.85 23.55 10.94
CA ALA A 150 23.54 24.09 10.56
C ALA A 150 22.79 23.17 9.57
N SER A 151 23.50 22.65 8.57
CA SER A 151 22.95 21.71 7.60
C SER A 151 22.50 20.39 8.26
N ARG A 152 23.33 19.84 9.16
CA ARG A 152 23.03 18.60 9.90
C ARG A 152 21.80 18.74 10.80
N VAL A 153 21.62 19.88 11.49
CA VAL A 153 20.42 20.15 12.30
C VAL A 153 19.15 20.11 11.45
N THR A 154 19.20 20.71 10.26
CA THR A 154 18.07 20.69 9.32
C THR A 154 17.76 19.27 8.85
N ALA A 155 18.80 18.48 8.54
CA ALA A 155 18.64 17.09 8.13
C ALA A 155 18.01 16.23 9.25
N VAL A 156 18.46 16.36 10.50
CA VAL A 156 17.89 15.65 11.66
C VAL A 156 16.40 15.96 11.82
N LYS A 157 15.99 17.23 11.72
CA LYS A 157 14.58 17.62 11.81
C LYS A 157 13.74 17.04 10.69
N ALA A 158 14.21 17.14 9.45
CA ALA A 158 13.48 16.60 8.29
C ALA A 158 13.34 15.08 8.39
N ARG A 159 14.40 14.39 8.83
CA ARG A 159 14.40 12.94 9.04
C ARG A 159 13.43 12.54 10.14
N LYS A 160 13.42 13.24 11.27
CA LYS A 160 12.46 13.03 12.35
C LYS A 160 11.02 13.21 11.87
N ALA A 161 10.71 14.33 11.20
CA ALA A 161 9.37 14.61 10.70
C ALA A 161 8.84 13.53 9.74
N LYS A 162 9.72 12.93 8.93
CA LYS A 162 9.37 11.80 8.05
C LYS A 162 8.89 10.57 8.83
N TRP A 163 9.47 10.31 9.99
CA TRP A 163 9.22 9.10 10.79
C TRP A 163 8.28 9.33 11.98
N ASP A 164 7.88 10.57 12.28
CA ASP A 164 7.06 10.95 13.43
C ASP A 164 5.78 10.10 13.54
N ARG A 165 5.12 9.78 12.42
CA ARG A 165 3.91 8.93 12.45
C ARG A 165 4.20 7.49 12.86
N CYS A 166 5.36 6.93 12.51
CA CYS A 166 5.76 5.61 12.97
C CYS A 166 6.12 5.65 14.46
N PHE A 167 6.83 6.70 14.89
CA PHE A 167 7.16 6.91 16.31
C PHE A 167 5.91 7.05 17.17
N ASP A 168 4.97 7.90 16.75
CA ASP A 168 3.67 8.07 17.41
C ASP A 168 2.93 6.74 17.56
N LEU A 169 2.87 5.94 16.48
CA LEU A 169 2.17 4.66 16.51
C LEU A 169 2.83 3.61 17.41
N LEU A 170 4.17 3.56 17.46
CA LEU A 170 4.91 2.42 18.02
C LEU A 170 5.55 2.68 19.38
N LEU A 171 5.92 3.93 19.65
CA LEU A 171 6.74 4.32 20.80
C LEU A 171 5.94 5.06 21.88
N THR A 172 4.63 5.23 21.67
CA THR A 172 3.70 5.81 22.65
C THR A 172 2.70 4.75 23.12
N GLU A 173 2.22 4.88 24.36
CA GLU A 173 1.20 3.97 24.92
C GLU A 173 -0.15 4.10 24.18
N THR A 174 -0.51 5.31 23.77
CA THR A 174 -1.73 5.58 23.00
C THR A 174 -1.67 4.99 21.60
N GLY A 175 -0.51 5.08 20.95
CA GLY A 175 -0.23 4.43 19.66
C GLY A 175 -0.34 2.91 19.76
N GLU A 176 0.28 2.33 20.79
CA GLU A 176 0.23 0.89 21.07
C GLU A 176 -1.19 0.39 21.28
N ALA A 177 -1.93 1.01 22.20
CA ALA A 177 -3.34 0.69 22.43
C ALA A 177 -4.17 0.80 21.14
N GLY A 178 -3.91 1.83 20.34
CA GLY A 178 -4.60 2.07 19.07
C GLY A 178 -4.38 0.98 18.02
N TYR A 179 -3.13 0.57 17.77
CA TYR A 179 -2.89 -0.50 16.80
C TYR A 179 -3.34 -1.86 17.34
N MET A 180 -3.22 -2.12 18.65
CA MET A 180 -3.72 -3.36 19.27
C MET A 180 -5.25 -3.48 19.15
N GLN A 181 -5.99 -2.38 19.36
CA GLN A 181 -7.43 -2.36 19.11
C GLN A 181 -7.76 -2.68 17.64
N THR A 182 -6.96 -2.15 16.71
CA THR A 182 -7.14 -2.41 15.28
C THR A 182 -6.85 -3.87 14.94
N LEU A 183 -5.83 -4.48 15.54
CA LEU A 183 -5.55 -5.91 15.41
C LEU A 183 -6.71 -6.76 15.94
N GLN A 184 -7.30 -6.42 17.08
CA GLN A 184 -8.48 -7.13 17.61
C GLN A 184 -9.66 -7.06 16.63
N LYS A 185 -9.93 -5.88 16.05
CA LYS A 185 -11.00 -5.72 15.04
C LYS A 185 -10.71 -6.54 13.79
N ARG A 186 -9.46 -6.59 13.33
CA ARG A 186 -9.04 -7.40 12.19
C ARG A 186 -9.14 -8.91 12.48
N ALA A 187 -8.88 -9.32 13.73
CA ALA A 187 -9.05 -10.70 14.17
C ALA A 187 -10.53 -11.11 14.06
N ALA A 188 -11.43 -10.30 14.61
CA ALA A 188 -12.87 -10.53 14.51
C ALA A 188 -13.34 -10.56 13.04
N TRP A 189 -12.90 -9.61 12.22
CA TRP A 189 -13.22 -9.58 10.79
C TRP A 189 -12.73 -10.84 10.06
N THR A 190 -11.49 -11.28 10.32
CA THR A 190 -10.89 -12.44 9.66
C THR A 190 -11.57 -13.74 10.06
N GLN A 191 -12.02 -13.86 11.32
CA GLN A 191 -12.67 -15.07 11.84
C GLN A 191 -14.16 -15.15 11.53
N GLN A 192 -14.86 -14.01 11.52
CA GLN A 192 -16.33 -14.00 11.49
C GLN A 192 -16.89 -13.48 10.16
N ASN A 193 -16.35 -12.37 9.63
CA ASN A 193 -16.95 -11.69 8.48
C ASN A 193 -16.38 -12.17 7.15
N PHE A 194 -15.05 -12.26 7.04
CA PHE A 194 -14.37 -12.65 5.82
C PHE A 194 -14.84 -14.01 5.27
N PRO A 195 -14.97 -15.08 6.08
CA PRO A 195 -15.39 -16.38 5.57
C PRO A 195 -16.79 -16.34 4.95
N GLY A 196 -17.74 -15.67 5.61
CA GLY A 196 -19.12 -15.58 5.13
C GLY A 196 -19.23 -14.81 3.81
N VAL A 197 -18.54 -13.67 3.73
CA VAL A 197 -18.56 -12.84 2.51
C VAL A 197 -17.88 -13.55 1.34
N VAL A 198 -16.71 -14.15 1.55
CA VAL A 198 -16.00 -14.89 0.50
C VAL A 198 -16.79 -16.11 0.05
N THR A 199 -17.40 -16.86 0.98
CA THR A 199 -18.24 -18.01 0.64
C THR A 199 -19.41 -17.59 -0.25
N GLY A 200 -20.12 -16.52 0.10
CA GLY A 200 -21.21 -16.00 -0.74
C GLY A 200 -20.77 -15.68 -2.16
N LEU A 201 -19.67 -14.91 -2.30
CA LEU A 201 -19.15 -14.53 -3.62
C LEU A 201 -18.67 -15.71 -4.46
N VAL A 202 -18.02 -16.69 -3.84
CA VAL A 202 -17.54 -17.90 -4.55
C VAL A 202 -18.72 -18.77 -4.96
N THR A 203 -19.73 -18.94 -4.12
CA THR A 203 -20.95 -19.69 -4.45
C THR A 203 -21.68 -19.04 -5.62
N GLU A 204 -21.82 -17.71 -5.63
CA GLU A 204 -22.43 -16.99 -6.76
C GLU A 204 -21.62 -17.17 -8.06
N LEU A 205 -20.28 -17.11 -8.00
CA LEU A 205 -19.42 -17.40 -9.16
C LEU A 205 -19.58 -18.84 -9.66
N GLN A 206 -19.63 -19.82 -8.76
CA GLN A 206 -19.85 -21.22 -9.10
C GLN A 206 -21.21 -21.42 -9.77
N GLN A 207 -22.25 -20.76 -9.26
CA GLN A 207 -23.58 -20.79 -9.86
C GLN A 207 -23.57 -20.23 -11.28
N LEU A 208 -22.88 -19.11 -11.53
CA LEU A 208 -22.76 -18.55 -12.88
C LEU A 208 -22.05 -19.50 -13.87
N ILE A 209 -21.05 -20.26 -13.43
CA ILE A 209 -20.39 -21.27 -14.28
C ILE A 209 -21.36 -22.40 -14.64
N GLU A 210 -22.10 -22.91 -13.65
CA GLU A 210 -23.05 -23.99 -13.88
C GLU A 210 -24.22 -23.54 -14.76
N GLU A 211 -24.77 -22.35 -14.52
CA GLU A 211 -25.81 -21.77 -15.38
C GLU A 211 -25.33 -21.58 -16.82
N ARG A 212 -24.07 -21.17 -17.04
CA ARG A 212 -23.48 -21.08 -18.38
C ARG A 212 -23.38 -22.44 -19.05
N ARG A 213 -22.92 -23.47 -18.32
CA ARG A 213 -22.85 -24.84 -18.81
C ARG A 213 -24.22 -25.34 -19.28
N VAL A 214 -25.26 -25.11 -18.47
CA VAL A 214 -26.64 -25.46 -18.82
C VAL A 214 -27.11 -24.69 -20.06
N LEU A 215 -26.84 -23.38 -20.12
CA LEU A 215 -27.26 -22.54 -21.25
C LEU A 215 -26.60 -22.95 -22.59
N VAL A 216 -25.32 -23.33 -22.57
CA VAL A 216 -24.62 -23.86 -23.75
C VAL A 216 -25.22 -25.20 -24.21
N GLN A 217 -25.58 -26.08 -23.27
CA GLN A 217 -26.25 -27.34 -23.59
C GLN A 217 -27.67 -27.10 -24.15
N GLU A 218 -28.43 -26.19 -23.55
CA GLU A 218 -29.77 -25.82 -24.02
C GLU A 218 -29.75 -25.24 -25.43
N THR A 219 -28.82 -24.31 -25.72
CA THR A 219 -28.69 -23.68 -27.05
C THR A 219 -28.23 -24.67 -28.12
N SER A 220 -27.34 -25.61 -27.77
CA SER A 220 -26.95 -26.72 -28.65
C SER A 220 -28.14 -27.64 -28.96
N ARG A 221 -28.90 -28.04 -27.94
CA ARG A 221 -30.10 -28.87 -28.12
C ARG A 221 -31.18 -28.15 -28.95
N LEU A 222 -31.40 -26.86 -28.67
CA LEU A 222 -32.33 -26.03 -29.44
C LEU A 222 -31.97 -25.99 -30.92
N TRP A 223 -30.68 -25.89 -31.24
CA TRP A 223 -30.21 -25.97 -32.62
C TRP A 223 -30.49 -27.34 -33.25
N ASP A 224 -30.18 -28.43 -32.57
CA ASP A 224 -30.41 -29.78 -33.11
C ASP A 224 -31.89 -30.06 -33.38
N GLU A 225 -32.77 -29.61 -32.48
CA GLU A 225 -34.23 -29.68 -32.62
C GLU A 225 -34.72 -28.83 -33.80
N GLN A 226 -34.26 -27.58 -33.92
CA GLN A 226 -34.62 -26.66 -35.01
C GLN A 226 -34.13 -27.19 -36.36
N PHE A 227 -32.87 -27.62 -36.43
CA PHE A 227 -32.26 -28.18 -37.63
C PHE A 227 -33.05 -29.40 -38.11
N SER A 228 -33.33 -30.36 -37.21
CA SER A 228 -34.08 -31.57 -37.53
C SER A 228 -35.50 -31.24 -38.03
N THR A 229 -36.18 -30.29 -37.37
CA THR A 229 -37.53 -29.87 -37.74
C THR A 229 -37.57 -29.19 -39.11
N TRP A 230 -36.63 -28.30 -39.40
CA TRP A 230 -36.57 -27.61 -40.69
C TRP A 230 -36.11 -28.54 -41.81
N PHE A 231 -35.18 -29.46 -41.54
CA PHE A 231 -34.63 -30.38 -42.53
C PHE A 231 -35.64 -31.45 -42.98
N THR A 232 -36.47 -31.95 -42.08
CA THR A 232 -37.45 -33.02 -42.37
C THR A 232 -38.78 -32.51 -42.93
N ARG A 233 -38.95 -31.19 -43.01
CA ARG A 233 -40.20 -30.55 -43.46
C ARG A 233 -40.47 -30.76 -44.94
N SER A 234 -41.75 -30.93 -45.30
CA SER A 234 -42.21 -30.90 -46.68
C SER A 234 -42.24 -29.47 -47.23
N GLY A 235 -41.47 -29.22 -48.29
CA GLY A 235 -41.31 -27.90 -48.93
C GLY A 235 -39.96 -27.25 -48.67
N ASP A 236 -39.65 -26.15 -49.36
CA ASP A 236 -38.35 -25.45 -49.31
C ASP A 236 -38.35 -24.19 -48.43
N ARG A 237 -39.48 -23.87 -47.78
CA ARG A 237 -39.69 -22.60 -47.07
C ARG A 237 -40.36 -22.76 -45.71
N ILE A 238 -39.95 -21.92 -44.76
CA ILE A 238 -40.59 -21.72 -43.46
C ILE A 238 -41.25 -20.33 -43.38
N THR A 239 -42.16 -20.12 -42.44
CA THR A 239 -42.77 -18.80 -42.28
C THR A 239 -41.78 -17.83 -41.62
N PRO A 240 -41.85 -16.52 -41.92
CA PRO A 240 -41.02 -15.53 -41.25
C PRO A 240 -41.18 -15.55 -39.73
N GLU A 241 -42.39 -15.79 -39.22
CA GLU A 241 -42.67 -15.83 -37.77
C GLU A 241 -41.94 -16.99 -37.10
N GLU A 242 -41.91 -18.16 -37.74
CA GLU A 242 -41.18 -19.34 -37.24
C GLU A 242 -39.67 -19.10 -37.21
N PHE A 243 -39.13 -18.49 -38.27
CA PHE A 243 -37.71 -18.15 -38.35
C PHE A 243 -37.31 -17.12 -37.28
N VAL A 244 -38.10 -16.05 -37.13
CA VAL A 244 -37.88 -15.03 -36.11
C VAL A 244 -37.98 -15.62 -34.71
N ALA A 245 -39.00 -16.44 -34.44
CA ALA A 245 -39.15 -17.10 -33.14
C ALA A 245 -37.95 -18.00 -32.79
N ALA A 246 -37.39 -18.70 -33.78
CA ALA A 246 -36.19 -19.52 -33.60
C ALA A 246 -34.96 -18.67 -33.26
N LEU A 247 -34.75 -17.57 -33.96
CA LEU A 247 -33.64 -16.64 -33.69
C LEU A 247 -33.79 -15.92 -32.33
N SER A 248 -35.01 -15.53 -31.96
CA SER A 248 -35.25 -14.85 -30.68
C SER A 248 -34.80 -15.68 -29.47
N ARG A 249 -34.94 -17.01 -29.51
CA ARG A 249 -34.45 -17.88 -28.43
C ARG A 249 -32.92 -17.84 -28.28
N HIS A 250 -32.20 -17.75 -29.40
CA HIS A 250 -30.74 -17.58 -29.36
C HIS A 250 -30.39 -16.18 -28.85
N VAL A 251 -31.11 -15.14 -29.27
CA VAL A 251 -30.92 -13.77 -28.77
C VAL A 251 -31.13 -13.70 -27.24
N ASP A 252 -32.15 -14.39 -26.70
CA ASP A 252 -32.40 -14.47 -25.25
C ASP A 252 -31.22 -15.11 -24.51
N ALA A 253 -30.61 -16.16 -25.08
CA ALA A 253 -29.42 -16.79 -24.51
C ALA A 253 -28.20 -15.84 -24.51
N ILE A 254 -27.98 -15.10 -25.60
CA ILE A 254 -26.92 -14.07 -25.66
C ILE A 254 -27.16 -13.00 -24.58
N GLN A 255 -28.40 -12.56 -24.41
CA GLN A 255 -28.73 -11.57 -23.40
C GLN A 255 -28.42 -12.09 -21.99
N ARG A 256 -28.79 -13.34 -21.68
CA ARG A 256 -28.43 -13.99 -20.40
C ARG A 256 -26.91 -14.05 -20.19
N LEU A 257 -26.14 -14.46 -21.20
CA LEU A 257 -24.67 -14.47 -21.12
C LEU A 257 -24.09 -13.06 -20.88
N SER A 258 -24.68 -12.04 -21.51
CA SER A 258 -24.27 -10.64 -21.31
C SER A 258 -24.57 -10.17 -19.87
N GLU A 259 -25.71 -10.54 -19.31
CA GLU A 259 -26.06 -10.26 -17.91
C GLU A 259 -25.14 -10.98 -16.94
N GLN A 260 -24.87 -12.27 -17.18
CA GLN A 260 -23.91 -13.06 -16.39
C GLN A 260 -22.50 -12.47 -16.44
N SER A 261 -22.05 -11.96 -17.60
CA SER A 261 -20.77 -11.25 -17.72
C SER A 261 -20.67 -10.03 -16.79
N LYS A 262 -21.73 -9.20 -16.73
CA LYS A 262 -21.78 -8.04 -15.83
C LYS A 262 -21.74 -8.46 -14.36
N THR A 263 -22.49 -9.50 -14.01
CA THR A 263 -22.52 -10.05 -12.65
C THR A 263 -21.15 -10.63 -12.27
N GLN A 264 -20.55 -11.45 -13.12
CA GLN A 264 -19.21 -12.01 -12.91
C GLN A 264 -18.17 -10.93 -12.68
N LYS A 265 -18.14 -9.88 -13.52
CA LYS A 265 -17.20 -8.76 -13.36
C LYS A 265 -17.35 -8.07 -12.00
N SER A 266 -18.58 -7.87 -11.54
CA SER A 266 -18.87 -7.31 -10.22
C SER A 266 -18.38 -8.23 -9.09
N LEU A 267 -18.65 -9.54 -9.18
CA LEU A 267 -18.21 -10.54 -8.21
C LEU A 267 -16.69 -10.64 -8.12
N VAL A 268 -16.01 -10.74 -9.26
CA VAL A 268 -14.54 -10.77 -9.36
C VAL A 268 -13.95 -9.50 -8.75
N SER A 269 -14.50 -8.32 -9.05
CA SER A 269 -14.01 -7.06 -8.48
C SER A 269 -14.18 -7.01 -6.96
N LYS A 270 -15.30 -7.50 -6.41
CA LYS A 270 -15.51 -7.58 -4.95
C LYS A 270 -14.54 -8.56 -4.30
N LEU A 271 -14.33 -9.71 -4.93
CA LEU A 271 -13.42 -10.74 -4.42
C LEU A 271 -11.96 -10.24 -4.43
N ASP A 272 -11.53 -9.56 -5.50
CA ASP A 272 -10.20 -8.94 -5.59
C ASP A 272 -10.00 -7.88 -4.49
N MET A 273 -11.00 -7.01 -4.28
CA MET A 273 -10.95 -6.01 -3.20
C MET A 273 -10.80 -6.68 -1.82
N LEU A 274 -11.56 -7.74 -1.56
CA LEU A 274 -11.50 -8.47 -0.30
C LEU A 274 -10.15 -9.17 -0.07
N VAL A 275 -9.60 -9.82 -1.11
CA VAL A 275 -8.29 -10.47 -1.02
C VAL A 275 -7.18 -9.45 -0.80
N ARG A 276 -7.22 -8.30 -1.49
CA ARG A 276 -6.29 -7.19 -1.26
C ARG A 276 -6.41 -6.63 0.15
N PHE A 277 -7.64 -6.42 0.62
CA PHE A 277 -7.87 -5.92 1.98
C PHE A 277 -7.38 -6.91 3.05
N ALA A 278 -7.60 -8.22 2.86
CA ALA A 278 -7.02 -9.26 3.70
C ALA A 278 -5.48 -9.21 3.70
N GLY A 279 -4.87 -8.98 2.54
CA GLY A 279 -3.41 -8.78 2.42
C GLY A 279 -2.90 -7.54 3.17
N LEU A 280 -3.64 -6.42 3.15
CA LEU A 280 -3.29 -5.23 3.93
C LEU A 280 -3.36 -5.49 5.44
N ASN A 281 -4.31 -6.30 5.89
CA ASN A 281 -4.47 -6.65 7.30
C ASN A 281 -3.30 -7.44 7.89
N THR A 282 -2.46 -8.04 7.04
CA THR A 282 -1.29 -8.86 7.44
C THR A 282 0.06 -8.21 7.12
N THR A 283 0.05 -7.04 6.47
CA THR A 283 1.29 -6.37 6.01
C THR A 283 1.43 -4.93 6.51
N THR A 284 0.42 -4.41 7.22
CA THR A 284 0.38 -3.02 7.69
C THR A 284 -0.12 -2.92 9.11
N LEU A 285 0.22 -1.84 9.83
CA LEU A 285 -0.43 -1.44 11.07
C LEU A 285 -1.05 -0.04 10.93
N ASN A 286 -2.09 0.23 11.70
CA ASN A 286 -2.70 1.55 11.79
C ASN A 286 -3.45 1.70 13.11
N ARG A 287 -3.70 2.97 13.47
CA ARG A 287 -4.67 3.33 14.50
C ARG A 287 -6.09 3.39 13.90
N PRO A 288 -7.16 3.34 14.71
CA PRO A 288 -8.53 3.50 14.22
C PRO A 288 -8.68 4.80 13.43
N GLY A 289 -9.21 4.71 12.21
CA GLY A 289 -9.37 5.87 11.30
C GLY A 289 -8.07 6.45 10.75
N GLY A 290 -6.91 5.92 11.15
CA GLY A 290 -5.61 6.31 10.62
C GLY A 290 -5.28 5.60 9.30
N SER A 291 -4.34 6.17 8.55
CA SER A 291 -3.79 5.53 7.36
C SER A 291 -2.98 4.27 7.71
N PHE A 292 -2.82 3.37 6.75
CA PHE A 292 -1.98 2.19 6.86
C PHE A 292 -0.48 2.56 6.86
N ILE A 293 0.31 1.92 7.72
CA ILE A 293 1.77 1.97 7.73
C ILE A 293 2.29 0.58 7.38
N PRO A 294 3.08 0.42 6.30
CA PRO A 294 3.73 -0.84 5.96
C PRO A 294 4.64 -1.35 7.08
N LEU A 295 4.67 -2.68 7.28
CA LEU A 295 5.58 -3.31 8.24
C LEU A 295 7.06 -3.00 7.99
N GLN A 296 7.45 -2.81 6.72
CA GLN A 296 8.82 -2.44 6.36
C GLN A 296 9.20 -1.08 6.95
N ASP A 297 8.30 -0.10 6.88
CA ASP A 297 8.53 1.24 7.43
C ASP A 297 8.59 1.18 8.96
N ILE A 298 7.75 0.35 9.58
CA ILE A 298 7.76 0.11 11.03
C ILE A 298 9.13 -0.41 11.47
N ARG A 299 9.65 -1.45 10.81
CA ARG A 299 10.98 -1.99 11.10
C ARG A 299 12.08 -0.96 10.89
N GLN A 300 12.00 -0.18 9.81
CA GLN A 300 12.99 0.85 9.51
C GLN A 300 12.96 1.98 10.55
N SER A 301 11.79 2.35 11.07
CA SER A 301 11.67 3.43 12.05
C SER A 301 12.50 3.18 13.31
N PHE A 302 12.61 1.94 13.80
CA PHE A 302 13.45 1.63 14.95
C PHE A 302 14.94 1.94 14.71
N ARG A 303 15.44 1.66 13.51
CA ARG A 303 16.82 2.02 13.10
C ARG A 303 16.97 3.53 12.96
N GLU A 304 15.97 4.18 12.39
CA GLU A 304 15.98 5.62 12.17
C GLU A 304 15.91 6.40 13.49
N TYR A 305 15.25 5.86 14.51
CA TYR A 305 15.27 6.41 15.87
C TYR A 305 16.72 6.56 16.37
N GLU A 306 17.49 5.47 16.31
CA GLU A 306 18.90 5.45 16.74
C GLU A 306 19.77 6.40 15.92
N VAL A 307 19.60 6.41 14.59
CA VAL A 307 20.35 7.33 13.72
C VAL A 307 20.07 8.79 14.08
N ILE A 308 18.80 9.17 14.23
CA ILE A 308 18.41 10.53 14.60
C ILE A 308 18.96 10.90 15.98
N TRP A 309 18.88 9.97 16.94
CA TRP A 309 19.41 10.18 18.30
C TRP A 309 20.93 10.45 18.27
N ILE A 310 21.70 9.55 17.67
CA ILE A 310 23.17 9.65 17.59
C ILE A 310 23.56 10.94 16.87
N ASP A 311 22.92 11.27 15.75
CA ASP A 311 23.22 12.48 15.00
C ASP A 311 22.93 13.74 15.84
N ALA A 312 21.82 13.78 16.59
CA ALA A 312 21.49 14.89 17.47
C ALA A 312 22.49 15.04 18.64
N CYS A 313 22.92 13.94 19.25
CA CYS A 313 23.98 13.94 20.26
C CYS A 313 25.30 14.47 19.69
N ARG A 314 25.75 13.96 18.54
CA ARG A 314 26.98 14.41 17.88
C ARG A 314 26.94 15.89 17.52
N ILE A 315 25.81 16.37 17.01
CA ILE A 315 25.63 17.81 16.74
C ILE A 315 25.81 18.61 18.03
N THR A 316 25.22 18.15 19.13
CA THR A 316 25.35 18.81 20.44
C THR A 316 26.80 18.88 20.89
N GLU A 317 27.54 17.77 20.82
CA GLU A 317 28.96 17.69 21.17
C GLU A 317 29.82 18.60 20.27
N ASP A 318 29.59 18.57 18.95
CA ASP A 318 30.30 19.41 17.99
C ASP A 318 30.02 20.90 18.23
N CYS A 319 28.77 21.27 18.55
CA CYS A 319 28.41 22.63 18.94
C CYS A 319 29.16 23.09 20.19
N VAL A 320 29.25 22.24 21.22
CA VAL A 320 29.99 22.56 22.45
C VAL A 320 31.47 22.74 22.15
N ARG A 321 32.09 21.79 21.43
CA ARG A 321 33.51 21.85 21.05
C ARG A 321 33.83 23.12 20.26
N LEU A 322 33.00 23.43 19.26
CA LEU A 322 33.20 24.60 18.40
C LEU A 322 32.95 25.91 19.16
N THR A 323 31.94 25.95 20.04
CA THR A 323 31.69 27.10 20.92
C THR A 323 32.91 27.39 21.79
N SER A 324 33.48 26.39 22.45
CA SER A 324 34.69 26.56 23.26
C SER A 324 35.91 26.97 22.42
N ALA A 325 36.01 26.52 21.17
CA ALA A 325 37.05 26.99 20.26
C ALA A 325 36.87 28.48 19.91
N LEU A 326 35.64 28.91 19.60
CA LEU A 326 35.30 30.30 19.30
C LEU A 326 35.53 31.21 20.51
N GLU A 327 35.16 30.78 21.72
CA GLU A 327 35.34 31.57 22.94
C GLU A 327 36.81 31.90 23.21
N ARG A 328 37.74 30.99 22.89
CA ARG A 328 39.19 31.27 22.99
C ARG A 328 39.64 32.38 22.04
N TYR A 329 39.16 32.35 20.80
CA TYR A 329 39.51 33.37 19.81
C TYR A 329 38.78 34.71 20.07
N ILE A 330 37.54 34.66 20.55
CA ILE A 330 36.80 35.85 21.00
C ILE A 330 37.57 36.55 22.13
N ALA A 331 37.99 35.83 23.16
CA ALA A 331 38.74 36.42 24.28
C ALA A 331 40.06 37.07 23.83
N LEU A 332 40.77 36.44 22.89
CA LEU A 332 41.99 36.98 22.29
C LEU A 332 41.72 38.29 21.51
N LEU A 333 40.63 38.35 20.74
CA LEU A 333 40.21 39.55 20.02
C LEU A 333 39.72 40.66 20.97
N GLU A 334 39.04 40.32 22.07
CA GLU A 334 38.59 41.27 23.09
C GLU A 334 39.76 41.89 23.87
N ASP A 335 40.82 41.12 24.17
CA ASP A 335 42.03 41.66 24.79
C ASP A 335 42.76 42.65 23.86
N ALA A 336 42.81 42.36 22.57
CA ALA A 336 43.35 43.28 21.57
C ALA A 336 42.48 44.54 21.40
N HIS A 337 41.16 44.41 21.51
CA HIS A 337 40.26 45.56 21.56
C HIS A 337 40.54 46.45 22.78
N GLY A 338 40.74 45.88 23.97
CA GLY A 338 41.02 46.66 25.19
C GLY A 338 42.38 47.38 25.19
N LYS A 339 43.29 46.99 24.28
CA LYS A 339 44.62 47.59 24.10
C LYS A 339 44.69 48.61 22.96
N ALA A 340 43.68 48.63 22.07
CA ALA A 340 43.54 49.56 20.95
C ALA A 340 42.77 50.82 21.37
#